data_AF-A0A197ST54-F1
#
_entry.id   AF-A0A197ST54-F1
#
_cell.length_a   1.000
_cell.length_b   1.000
_cell.length_c   1.000
_cell.angle_alpha   90.00
_cell.angle_beta   90.00
_cell.angle_gamma   90.00
#
_symmetry.space_group_name_H-M   'P 1'
#
loop_
_entity.id
_entity.type
_entity.pdbx_description
1 polymer ?
#
loop_
_entity_poly.entity_id
_entity_poly.type
_entity_poly.pdbx_seq_one_letter_code
_entity_poly.pdbx_strand_id
1 'polypeptide(L)'
;MLFHTYDLAHYRDTARGFYADFEALAPGPLLSDTGAVAEALAEPESGATAHADAYAAFRAAYGDLDDGRAAARVVDRLTTGC
;
A
#
# COMPACT_ATOMS: atom_id res chain seq x y z
N MET A 1 -5.72 4.20 -3.64
CA MET A 1 -5.03 3.01 -4.22
C MET A 1 -6.10 1.99 -4.57
N LEU A 2 -5.88 1.10 -5.55
CA LEU A 2 -6.81 0.01 -5.91
C LEU A 2 -6.04 -1.31 -5.92
N PHE A 3 -6.59 -2.37 -5.34
CA PHE A 3 -5.93 -3.67 -5.28
C PHE A 3 -6.74 -4.71 -6.05
N HIS A 4 -6.21 -5.21 -7.16
CA HIS A 4 -6.84 -6.32 -7.88
C HIS A 4 -6.38 -7.66 -7.28
N THR A 5 -7.28 -8.31 -6.55
CA THR A 5 -6.97 -9.44 -5.67
C THR A 5 -7.84 -10.66 -6.01
N TYR A 6 -7.88 -11.02 -7.29
CA TYR A 6 -8.75 -12.09 -7.83
C TYR A 6 -8.49 -13.48 -7.21
N ASP A 7 -7.28 -13.73 -6.73
CA ASP A 7 -6.84 -14.98 -6.15
C ASP A 7 -6.46 -14.87 -4.66
N LEU A 8 -6.89 -13.80 -3.97
CA LEU A 8 -6.41 -13.49 -2.61
C LEU A 8 -6.54 -14.65 -1.64
N ALA A 9 -7.69 -15.33 -1.64
CA ALA A 9 -7.94 -16.47 -0.77
C ALA A 9 -6.94 -17.61 -1.06
N HIS A 10 -6.69 -17.91 -2.34
CA HIS A 10 -5.70 -18.90 -2.73
C HIS A 10 -4.29 -18.47 -2.29
N TYR A 11 -3.88 -17.25 -2.62
CA TYR A 11 -2.56 -16.72 -2.27
C TYR A 11 -2.31 -16.74 -0.75
N ARG A 12 -3.28 -16.28 0.05
CA ARG A 12 -3.19 -16.25 1.52
C ARG A 12 -3.06 -17.65 2.11
N ASP A 13 -3.87 -18.59 1.63
CA ASP A 13 -4.04 -19.89 2.27
C ASP A 13 -3.05 -20.96 1.74
N THR A 14 -2.45 -20.76 0.56
CA THR A 14 -1.54 -21.74 -0.06
C THR A 14 -0.09 -21.28 -0.26
N ALA A 15 0.22 -19.98 -0.10
CA ALA A 15 1.59 -19.47 -0.19
C ALA A 15 2.26 -19.29 1.19
N ARG A 16 3.31 -18.46 1.29
CA ARG A 16 4.04 -18.16 2.53
C ARG A 16 3.29 -17.23 3.50
N GLY A 17 2.01 -16.94 3.23
CA GLY A 17 1.21 -15.95 3.94
C GLY A 17 1.73 -14.53 3.76
N PHE A 18 1.15 -13.59 4.51
CA PHE A 18 1.62 -12.21 4.60
C PHE A 18 2.22 -11.95 5.97
N TYR A 19 3.19 -11.03 6.05
CA TYR A 19 3.73 -10.56 7.34
C TYR A 19 2.69 -9.81 8.19
N ALA A 20 1.67 -9.26 7.55
CA ALA A 20 0.61 -8.50 8.19
C ALA A 20 -0.75 -8.89 7.58
N ASP A 21 -1.83 -8.61 8.30
CA ASP A 21 -3.19 -8.81 7.80
C ASP A 21 -3.48 -7.82 6.67
N PHE A 22 -3.26 -8.25 5.44
CA PHE A 22 -3.39 -7.41 4.25
C PHE A 22 -4.82 -6.89 4.07
N GLU A 23 -5.83 -7.70 4.38
CA GLU A 23 -7.24 -7.32 4.24
C GLU A 23 -7.61 -6.21 5.21
N ALA A 24 -7.09 -6.27 6.44
CA ALA A 24 -7.29 -5.23 7.44
C ALA A 24 -6.50 -3.94 7.16
N LEU A 25 -5.37 -4.02 6.46
CA LEU A 25 -4.43 -2.91 6.30
C LEU A 25 -4.51 -2.19 4.95
N ALA A 26 -5.17 -2.77 3.95
CA ALA A 26 -5.20 -2.22 2.61
C ALA A 26 -5.76 -0.78 2.59
N PRO A 27 -4.98 0.23 2.13
CA PRO A 27 -5.42 1.63 2.03
C PRO A 27 -6.29 1.89 0.77
N GLY A 28 -7.20 0.97 0.47
CA GLY A 28 -8.01 0.96 -0.74
C GLY A 28 -8.81 -0.32 -0.90
N PRO A 29 -9.73 -0.39 -1.85
CA PRO A 29 -10.62 -1.52 -2.02
C PRO A 29 -9.88 -2.73 -2.61
N LEU A 30 -10.33 -3.91 -2.19
CA LEU A 30 -9.92 -5.21 -2.73
C LEU A 30 -10.93 -5.64 -3.79
N LEU A 31 -10.46 -5.80 -5.03
CA LEU A 31 -11.30 -5.97 -6.22
C LEU A 31 -11.01 -7.33 -6.85
N SER A 32 -12.00 -8.22 -6.84
CA SER A 32 -11.85 -9.61 -7.28
C SER A 32 -11.83 -9.81 -8.80
N ASP A 33 -12.28 -8.83 -9.58
CA ASP A 33 -12.40 -8.93 -11.03
C ASP A 33 -12.05 -7.62 -11.73
N THR A 34 -11.78 -7.72 -13.03
CA THR A 34 -11.34 -6.59 -13.86
C THR A 34 -12.47 -5.60 -14.16
N GLY A 35 -13.73 -6.01 -14.08
CA GLY A 35 -14.89 -5.13 -14.24
C GLY A 35 -14.96 -4.12 -13.10
N ALA A 36 -14.87 -4.61 -11.86
CA ALA A 36 -14.82 -3.77 -10.66
C ALA A 36 -13.61 -2.81 -10.67
N VAL A 37 -12.47 -3.23 -11.23
CA VAL A 37 -11.30 -2.34 -11.44
C VAL A 37 -11.62 -1.25 -12.45
N ALA A 38 -12.21 -1.60 -13.60
CA ALA A 38 -12.57 -0.62 -14.62
C ALA A 38 -13.59 0.41 -14.10
N GLU A 39 -14.59 -0.03 -13.34
CA GLU A 39 -15.56 0.85 -12.68
C GLU A 39 -14.89 1.79 -11.67
N ALA A 40 -14.01 1.26 -10.81
CA ALA A 40 -13.30 2.08 -9.84
C ALA A 40 -12.36 3.12 -10.49
N LEU A 41 -11.82 2.82 -11.68
CA LEU A 41 -11.00 3.74 -12.45
C LEU A 41 -11.80 4.83 -13.18
N ALA A 42 -13.11 4.64 -13.38
CA ALA A 42 -13.96 5.63 -14.03
C ALA A 42 -14.19 6.88 -13.15
N GLU A 43 -14.17 6.72 -11.82
CA GLU A 43 -14.34 7.80 -10.84
C GLU A 43 -13.30 7.69 -9.70
N PRO A 44 -12.02 8.00 -9.98
CA PRO A 44 -10.92 7.75 -9.04
C PRO A 44 -10.97 8.62 -7.78
N GLU A 45 -11.51 9.84 -7.87
CA GLU A 45 -11.60 10.78 -6.74
C GLU A 45 -12.59 10.31 -5.67
N SER A 46 -13.69 9.69 -6.08
CA SER A 46 -14.65 9.06 -5.17
C SER A 46 -13.97 7.94 -4.37
N GLY A 47 -13.21 7.08 -5.05
CA GLY A 47 -12.45 6.03 -4.40
C GLY A 47 -11.36 6.56 -3.46
N ALA A 48 -10.64 7.61 -3.85
CA ALA A 48 -9.65 8.25 -3.00
C ALA A 48 -10.29 8.83 -1.72
N THR A 49 -11.44 9.49 -1.85
CA THR A 49 -12.18 10.07 -0.74
C THR A 49 -12.73 8.99 0.20
N ALA A 50 -13.33 7.93 -0.36
CA ALA A 50 -13.91 6.82 0.41
C ALA A 50 -12.88 6.07 1.27
N HIS A 51 -11.60 6.06 0.86
CA HIS A 51 -10.52 5.36 1.55
C HIS A 51 -9.47 6.31 2.17
N ALA A 52 -9.79 7.59 2.35
CA ALA A 52 -8.85 8.60 2.84
C ALA A 52 -8.31 8.26 4.24
N ASP A 53 -9.17 7.80 5.16
CA ASP A 53 -8.78 7.45 6.53
C ASP A 53 -7.89 6.20 6.55
N ALA A 54 -8.23 5.18 5.75
CA ALA A 54 -7.41 3.98 5.62
C ALA A 54 -6.02 4.32 5.04
N TYR A 55 -5.97 5.22 4.05
CA TYR A 55 -4.71 5.73 3.51
C TYR A 55 -3.89 6.52 4.53
N ALA A 56 -4.54 7.39 5.32
CA ALA A 56 -3.88 8.13 6.39
C ALA A 56 -3.31 7.20 7.47
N ALA A 57 -4.07 6.19 7.89
CA ALA A 57 -3.62 5.18 8.85
C ALA A 57 -2.43 4.38 8.32
N PHE A 58 -2.50 3.91 7.07
CA PHE A 58 -1.40 3.21 6.41
C PHE A 58 -0.13 4.09 6.34
N ARG A 59 -0.25 5.35 5.94
CA ARG A 59 0.88 6.29 5.93
C ARG A 59 1.48 6.50 7.31
N ALA A 60 0.66 6.65 8.34
CA ALA A 60 1.14 6.84 9.70
C ALA A 60 1.87 5.60 10.23
N ALA A 61 1.42 4.40 9.87
CA ALA A 61 2.02 3.15 10.34
C ALA A 61 3.29 2.75 9.59
N TYR A 62 3.39 3.07 8.29
CA TYR A 62 4.45 2.53 7.42
C TYR A 62 5.32 3.58 6.72
N GLY A 63 4.93 4.86 6.76
CA GLY A 63 5.64 5.98 6.14
C GLY A 63 6.22 6.98 7.13
N ASP A 64 6.29 6.64 8.42
CA ASP A 64 6.75 7.51 9.50
C ASP A 64 8.22 7.96 9.37
N LEU A 65 9.05 7.13 8.73
CA LEU A 65 10.48 7.42 8.49
C LEU A 65 10.76 8.13 7.16
N ASP A 66 9.74 8.36 6.32
CA ASP A 66 9.91 8.97 5.01
C ASP A 66 9.97 10.50 5.11
N ASP A 67 11.18 11.01 5.33
CA ASP A 67 11.50 12.43 5.38
C ASP A 67 12.18 12.97 4.11
N GLY A 68 12.25 12.15 3.06
CA GLY A 68 12.91 12.49 1.80
C GLY A 68 14.44 12.63 1.88
N ARG A 69 15.08 12.25 3.00
CA ARG A 69 16.53 12.43 3.24
C ARG A 69 17.32 11.13 3.38
N ALA A 70 16.71 9.99 3.07
CA ALA A 70 17.35 8.69 3.16
C ALA A 70 18.68 8.63 2.38
N ALA A 71 18.70 9.08 1.13
CA ALA A 71 19.91 9.08 0.30
C ALA A 71 21.02 9.98 0.85
N ALA A 72 20.68 11.19 1.32
CA ALA A 72 21.65 12.11 1.93
C ALA A 72 22.32 11.49 3.16
N ARG A 73 21.54 10.86 4.07
CA ARG A 73 22.09 10.16 5.24
C ARG A 73 23.05 9.03 4.88
N VAL A 74 22.83 8.34 3.77
CA VAL A 74 23.73 7.29 3.28
C VAL A 74 25.05 7.89 2.82
N VAL A 75 25.01 8.94 1.99
CA VAL A 75 26.22 9.64 1.52
C VAL A 75 27.03 10.16 2.69
N ASP A 76 26.39 10.85 3.64
CA ASP A 76 27.06 11.39 4.83
C ASP A 76 27.79 10.30 5.63
N ARG A 77 27.18 9.12 5.78
CA ARG A 77 27.80 7.99 6.50
C ARG A 77 28.98 7.38 5.74
N LEU A 78 28.95 7.36 4.42
CA LEU A 78 30.04 6.83 3.60
C LEU A 78 31.23 7.80 3.57
N THR A 79 30.99 9.11 3.60
CA THR A 79 32.04 10.13 3.46
C THR A 79 32.61 10.62 4.79
N THR A 80 31.86 10.55 5.89
CA THR A 80 32.32 10.98 7.23
C THR A 80 33.11 9.88 7.97
N GLY A 81 33.17 8.66 7.42
CA GLY A 81 33.93 7.52 7.96
C GLY A 81 35.36 7.37 7.43
N CYS A 82 35.87 8.38 6.70
CA CYS A 82 37.25 8.44 6.19
C CYS A 82 38.05 9.56 6.86
#